data_AF-A0A351SIB3-F1
#
_entry.id   AF-A0A351SIB3-F1
#
_cell.length_a   1.000
_cell.length_b   1.000
_cell.length_c   1.000
_cell.angle_alpha   90.00
_cell.angle_beta   90.00
_cell.angle_gamma   90.00
#
_symmetry.space_group_name_H-M   'P 1'
#
loop_
_entity.id
_entity.type
_entity.pdbx_description
1 polymer ?
#
loop_
_entity_poly.entity_id
_entity_poly.type
_entity_poly.pdbx_seq_one_letter_code
_entity_poly.pdbx_strand_id
1 'polypeptide(L)'
;MSFTQHHLSFALGSEIKGLDLSQAIDQSTIQTLRKTLAERGFLLFRNQDITPEQHIAFTKQFGELQPHSLDHYLHPEYPEIFVVTNRHQNGKPSETRNTGREWHMDLTYTKTPCMGSLLHCKEIPSVGGDTLFASLYKAYDELSDGMKEVLGKLSAIHDFANVSDLKNRTPESVRHLVEKNPPVTR
;
A
#
# COMPACT_ATOMS: atom_id res chain seq x y z
N MET A 1 -2.66 -24.70 8.07
CA MET A 1 -2.00 -24.20 9.30
C MET A 1 -3.06 -23.68 10.26
N SER A 2 -2.78 -23.54 11.56
CA SER A 2 -3.74 -22.98 12.52
C SER A 2 -3.44 -21.50 12.77
N PHE A 3 -4.45 -20.64 12.63
CA PHE A 3 -4.37 -19.22 12.95
C PHE A 3 -5.73 -18.69 13.40
N THR A 4 -5.74 -17.56 14.08
CA THR A 4 -6.97 -16.88 14.49
C THR A 4 -7.05 -15.48 13.90
N GLN A 5 -8.27 -15.02 13.65
CA GLN A 5 -8.56 -13.68 13.14
C GLN A 5 -9.30 -12.87 14.20
N HIS A 6 -8.86 -11.63 14.43
CA HIS A 6 -9.52 -10.70 15.33
C HIS A 6 -9.81 -9.38 14.61
N HIS A 7 -11.08 -9.02 14.47
CA HIS A 7 -11.47 -7.77 13.80
C HIS A 7 -11.04 -6.56 14.63
N LEU A 8 -10.40 -5.58 13.99
CA LEU A 8 -9.84 -4.41 14.66
C LEU A 8 -10.85 -3.26 14.78
N SER A 9 -11.80 -3.18 13.85
CA SER A 9 -12.89 -2.21 13.89
C SER A 9 -14.16 -2.79 13.26
N PHE A 10 -15.25 -2.04 13.34
CA PHE A 10 -16.51 -2.40 12.66
C PHE A 10 -16.32 -2.50 11.15
N ALA A 11 -15.77 -1.43 10.53
CA ALA A 11 -15.76 -1.26 9.09
C ALA A 11 -14.60 -1.95 8.36
N LEU A 12 -13.43 -2.10 9.00
CA LEU A 12 -12.22 -2.64 8.37
C LEU A 12 -11.21 -3.22 9.37
N GLY A 13 -10.22 -3.93 8.85
CA GLY A 13 -9.06 -4.44 9.58
C GLY A 13 -9.31 -5.77 10.28
N SER A 14 -8.34 -6.68 10.11
CA SER A 14 -8.25 -7.92 10.88
C SER A 14 -6.80 -8.18 11.31
N GLU A 15 -6.59 -8.41 12.60
CA GLU A 15 -5.33 -8.94 13.14
C GLU A 15 -5.29 -10.45 12.96
N ILE A 16 -4.17 -10.95 12.43
CA ILE A 16 -3.91 -12.36 12.20
C ILE A 16 -2.86 -12.83 13.21
N LYS A 17 -3.20 -13.85 14.00
CA LYS A 17 -2.33 -14.42 15.03
C LYS A 17 -2.05 -15.89 14.76
N GLY A 18 -0.83 -16.34 15.10
CA GLY A 18 -0.41 -17.73 14.97
C GLY A 18 0.26 -18.07 13.64
N LEU A 19 0.51 -17.08 12.78
CA LEU A 19 1.32 -17.26 11.57
C LEU A 19 2.71 -16.65 11.76
N ASP A 20 3.70 -17.39 11.31
CA ASP A 20 5.08 -16.96 11.16
C ASP A 20 5.35 -16.74 9.67
N LEU A 21 5.54 -15.49 9.28
CA LEU A 21 5.74 -15.11 7.87
C LEU A 21 7.14 -15.46 7.35
N SER A 22 8.06 -15.89 8.23
CA SER A 22 9.38 -16.40 7.85
C SER A 22 9.31 -17.79 7.19
N GLN A 23 8.18 -18.49 7.36
CA GLN A 23 7.94 -19.85 6.89
C GLN A 23 7.05 -19.87 5.66
N ALA A 24 7.09 -20.98 4.91
CA ALA A 24 6.13 -21.24 3.85
C ALA A 24 4.72 -21.33 4.46
N ILE A 25 3.75 -20.64 3.86
CA ILE A 25 2.35 -20.68 4.27
C ILE A 25 1.59 -21.50 3.24
N ASP A 26 0.73 -22.42 3.70
CA ASP A 26 -0.01 -23.28 2.79
C ASP A 26 -1.04 -22.48 1.96
N GLN A 27 -1.31 -22.95 0.75
CA GLN A 27 -2.17 -22.24 -0.21
C GLN A 27 -3.60 -22.01 0.31
N SER A 28 -4.14 -22.92 1.13
CA SER A 28 -5.49 -22.74 1.70
C SER A 28 -5.53 -21.60 2.71
N THR A 29 -4.46 -21.45 3.49
CA THR A 29 -4.27 -20.30 4.40
C THR A 29 -4.15 -19.01 3.59
N ILE A 30 -3.32 -18.97 2.53
CA ILE A 30 -3.20 -17.77 1.68
C ILE A 30 -4.53 -17.37 1.03
N GLN A 31 -5.30 -18.34 0.51
CA GLN A 31 -6.62 -18.05 -0.05
C GLN A 31 -7.57 -17.45 1.00
N THR A 32 -7.52 -17.96 2.23
CA THR A 32 -8.28 -17.39 3.34
C THR A 32 -7.85 -15.96 3.64
N LEU A 33 -6.54 -15.69 3.72
CA LEU A 33 -6.01 -14.34 3.94
C LEU A 33 -6.40 -13.37 2.81
N ARG A 34 -6.34 -13.81 1.54
CA ARG A 34 -6.78 -13.00 0.40
C ARG A 34 -8.25 -12.61 0.49
N LYS A 35 -9.11 -13.57 0.86
CA LYS A 35 -10.54 -13.32 1.07
C LYS A 35 -10.75 -12.32 2.22
N THR A 36 -10.10 -12.54 3.36
CA THR A 36 -10.18 -11.60 4.50
C THR A 36 -9.68 -10.21 4.11
N LEU A 37 -8.59 -10.11 3.34
CA LEU A 37 -8.07 -8.83 2.86
C LEU A 37 -9.10 -8.10 1.99
N ALA A 38 -9.73 -8.79 1.04
CA ALA A 38 -10.77 -8.20 0.19
C ALA A 38 -12.01 -7.77 0.99
N GLU A 39 -12.41 -8.52 2.01
CA GLU A 39 -13.59 -8.19 2.84
C GLU A 39 -13.31 -7.10 3.88
N ARG A 40 -12.06 -7.00 4.36
CA ARG A 40 -11.70 -6.21 5.54
C ARG A 40 -10.71 -5.08 5.23
N GLY A 41 -10.23 -4.94 4.01
CA GLY A 41 -9.36 -3.84 3.57
C GLY A 41 -7.89 -3.95 3.97
N PHE A 42 -7.57 -4.41 5.19
CA PHE A 42 -6.18 -4.68 5.59
C PHE A 42 -6.05 -5.82 6.60
N LEU A 43 -4.86 -6.43 6.64
CA LEU A 43 -4.46 -7.44 7.59
C LEU A 43 -3.28 -6.94 8.43
N LEU A 44 -3.31 -7.20 9.73
CA LEU A 44 -2.21 -6.87 10.65
C LEU A 44 -1.55 -8.16 11.15
N PHE A 45 -0.24 -8.27 10.91
CA PHE A 45 0.60 -9.33 11.45
C PHE A 45 1.57 -8.71 12.46
N ARG A 46 1.47 -9.08 13.73
CA ARG A 46 2.37 -8.58 14.78
C ARG A 46 3.59 -9.47 14.93
N ASN A 47 4.67 -8.87 15.44
CA ASN A 47 5.90 -9.56 15.87
C ASN A 47 6.54 -10.39 14.74
N GLN A 48 6.59 -9.84 13.54
CA GLN A 48 7.20 -10.49 12.38
C GLN A 48 8.62 -9.96 12.19
N ASP A 49 9.61 -10.71 12.65
CA ASP A 49 11.02 -10.46 12.38
C ASP A 49 11.44 -11.27 11.15
N ILE A 50 11.22 -10.68 9.98
CA ILE A 50 11.49 -11.31 8.69
C ILE A 50 12.59 -10.56 7.94
N THR A 51 13.37 -11.30 7.16
CA THR A 51 14.37 -10.74 6.24
C THR A 51 13.69 -10.10 5.01
N PRO A 52 14.40 -9.24 4.25
CA PRO A 52 13.90 -8.73 2.97
C PRO A 52 13.46 -9.84 2.00
N GLU A 53 14.20 -10.96 1.92
CA GLU A 53 13.83 -12.10 1.08
C GLU A 53 12.53 -12.75 1.52
N GLN A 54 12.34 -12.90 2.83
CA GLN A 54 11.11 -13.45 3.40
C GLN A 54 9.92 -12.50 3.19
N HIS A 55 10.13 -11.18 3.31
CA HIS A 55 9.13 -10.17 2.98
C HIS A 55 8.70 -10.27 1.51
N ILE A 56 9.66 -10.38 0.59
CA ILE A 56 9.41 -10.59 -0.85
C ILE A 56 8.69 -11.92 -1.07
N ALA A 57 9.16 -13.01 -0.48
CA ALA A 57 8.62 -14.35 -0.66
C ALA A 57 7.17 -14.46 -0.16
N PHE A 58 6.87 -13.87 1.00
CA PHE A 58 5.49 -13.82 1.51
C PHE A 58 4.59 -12.97 0.61
N THR A 59 5.05 -11.81 0.15
CA THR A 59 4.28 -10.95 -0.75
C THR A 59 3.95 -11.67 -2.08
N LYS A 60 4.90 -12.43 -2.63
CA LYS A 60 4.70 -13.23 -3.87
C LYS A 60 3.61 -14.29 -3.76
N GLN A 61 3.25 -14.73 -2.55
CA GLN A 61 2.12 -15.66 -2.36
C GLN A 61 0.76 -14.98 -2.64
N PHE A 62 0.70 -13.65 -2.63
CA PHE A 62 -0.49 -12.87 -2.99
C PHE A 62 -0.54 -12.52 -4.49
N GLY A 63 0.51 -12.78 -5.28
CA GLY A 63 0.52 -12.54 -6.72
C GLY A 63 1.84 -11.97 -7.21
N GLU A 64 1.82 -11.49 -8.45
CA GLU A 64 2.99 -10.87 -9.07
C GLU A 64 3.33 -9.54 -8.40
N LEU A 65 4.63 -9.29 -8.20
CA LEU A 65 5.10 -8.02 -7.64
C LEU A 65 5.07 -6.95 -8.72
N GLN A 66 4.52 -5.78 -8.37
CA GLN A 66 4.52 -4.62 -9.24
C GLN A 66 5.84 -3.85 -9.09
N PRO A 67 6.69 -3.75 -10.14
CA PRO A 67 7.88 -2.93 -10.08
C PRO A 67 7.52 -1.46 -9.88
N HIS A 68 8.21 -0.77 -8.97
CA HIS A 68 7.96 0.65 -8.73
C HIS A 68 8.68 1.51 -9.78
N SER A 69 8.02 2.54 -10.30
CA SER A 69 8.60 3.45 -11.28
C SER A 69 9.65 4.43 -10.72
N LEU A 70 9.77 4.50 -9.39
CA LEU A 70 10.64 5.40 -8.63
C LEU A 70 11.82 4.59 -8.09
N ASP A 71 12.71 4.22 -9.00
CA ASP A 71 13.87 3.36 -8.78
C ASP A 71 14.84 3.90 -7.71
N HIS A 72 15.00 5.22 -7.61
CA HIS A 72 15.85 5.85 -6.59
C HIS A 72 15.42 5.60 -5.13
N TYR A 73 14.21 5.09 -4.89
CA TYR A 73 13.69 4.80 -3.55
C TYR A 73 13.64 3.30 -3.23
N LEU A 74 14.13 2.46 -4.15
CA LEU A 74 14.19 1.02 -3.95
C LEU A 74 15.34 0.65 -3.02
N HIS A 75 15.19 -0.47 -2.32
CA HIS A 75 16.27 -1.02 -1.51
C HIS A 75 17.46 -1.39 -2.40
N PRO A 76 18.71 -1.03 -2.04
CA PRO A 76 19.88 -1.19 -2.91
C PRO A 76 20.15 -2.65 -3.31
N GLU A 77 19.88 -3.59 -2.41
CA GLU A 77 20.07 -5.04 -2.64
C GLU A 77 18.79 -5.78 -3.03
N TYR A 78 17.61 -5.15 -2.84
CA TYR A 78 16.29 -5.80 -3.01
C TYR A 78 15.36 -4.85 -3.79
N PRO A 79 15.52 -4.74 -5.12
CA PRO A 79 14.81 -3.75 -5.92
C PRO A 79 13.28 -3.92 -5.91
N GLU A 80 12.74 -5.02 -5.40
CA GLU A 80 11.31 -5.21 -5.18
C GLU A 80 10.75 -4.43 -3.97
N ILE A 81 11.62 -3.91 -3.09
CA ILE A 81 11.22 -3.23 -1.85
C ILE A 81 11.37 -1.72 -2.02
N PHE A 82 10.27 -1.00 -1.88
CA PHE A 82 10.26 0.46 -1.78
C PHE A 82 10.51 0.91 -0.33
N VAL A 83 11.50 1.79 -0.11
CA VAL A 83 11.92 2.22 1.23
C VAL A 83 11.27 3.55 1.61
N VAL A 84 10.31 3.49 2.53
CA VAL A 84 9.74 4.67 3.21
C VAL A 84 10.53 4.93 4.49
N THR A 85 11.23 6.06 4.55
CA THR A 85 12.01 6.43 5.75
C THR A 85 12.09 7.93 5.93
N ASN A 86 12.10 8.37 7.19
CA ASN A 86 12.40 9.75 7.59
C ASN A 86 13.85 9.94 8.06
N ARG A 87 14.67 8.86 8.07
CA ARG A 87 16.08 8.93 8.43
C ARG A 87 16.85 9.79 7.43
N HIS A 88 17.91 10.43 7.91
CA HIS A 88 18.82 11.14 7.03
C HIS A 88 19.63 10.13 6.19
N GLN A 89 19.76 10.40 4.90
CA GLN A 89 20.61 9.68 3.98
C GLN A 89 21.67 10.66 3.46
N ASN A 90 22.95 10.30 3.59
CA ASN A 90 24.08 11.14 3.13
C ASN A 90 24.03 12.59 3.66
N GLY A 91 23.67 12.76 4.94
CA GLY A 91 23.60 14.07 5.60
C GLY A 91 22.38 14.92 5.23
N LYS A 92 21.46 14.42 4.39
CA LYS A 92 20.21 15.10 4.01
C LYS A 92 18.99 14.28 4.46
N PRO A 93 17.84 14.92 4.72
CA PRO A 93 16.60 14.17 4.96
C PRO A 93 16.26 13.27 3.76
N SER A 94 15.76 12.06 4.02
CA SER A 94 15.25 11.18 2.96
C SER A 94 14.16 11.89 2.14
N GLU A 95 14.18 11.70 0.83
CA GLU A 95 13.14 12.20 -0.06
C GLU A 95 11.78 11.52 0.19
N THR A 96 11.78 10.31 0.78
CA THR A 96 10.55 9.58 1.14
C THR A 96 9.98 9.97 2.51
N ARG A 97 10.59 10.92 3.24
CA ARG A 97 10.20 11.30 4.62
C ARG A 97 8.76 11.82 4.77
N ASN A 98 8.17 12.27 3.66
CA ASN A 98 6.81 12.82 3.62
C ASN A 98 5.82 11.92 2.88
N THR A 99 6.24 10.75 2.39
CA THR A 99 5.40 9.84 1.60
C THR A 99 4.15 9.45 2.37
N GLY A 100 2.99 9.58 1.73
CA GLY A 100 1.73 9.03 2.23
C GLY A 100 1.09 9.82 3.37
N ARG A 101 1.35 11.13 3.45
CA ARG A 101 0.75 12.03 4.46
C ARG A 101 -0.70 12.42 4.17
N GLU A 102 -1.15 12.26 2.93
CA GLU A 102 -2.53 12.51 2.53
C GLU A 102 -3.29 11.19 2.33
N TRP A 103 -4.62 11.24 2.37
CA TRP A 103 -5.44 10.08 2.02
C TRP A 103 -5.22 9.70 0.56
N HIS A 104 -4.78 8.48 0.32
CA HIS A 104 -4.47 7.98 -1.01
C HIS A 104 -4.73 6.48 -1.11
N MET A 105 -4.70 5.99 -2.34
CA MET A 105 -4.53 4.58 -2.67
C MET A 105 -3.30 4.47 -3.59
N ASP A 106 -2.46 3.49 -3.32
CA ASP A 106 -1.21 3.30 -4.06
C ASP A 106 -1.49 3.01 -5.54
N LEU A 107 -0.66 3.60 -6.41
CA LEU A 107 -0.57 3.27 -7.84
C LEU A 107 -1.88 3.36 -8.64
N THR A 108 -2.89 4.12 -8.19
CA THR A 108 -4.17 4.23 -8.92
C THR A 108 -4.05 4.82 -10.33
N TYR A 109 -2.96 5.54 -10.58
CA TYR A 109 -2.57 6.11 -11.86
C TYR A 109 -2.01 5.09 -12.87
N THR A 110 -1.76 3.84 -12.48
CA THR A 110 -1.33 2.80 -13.43
C THR A 110 -2.53 2.18 -14.13
N LYS A 111 -2.32 1.57 -15.31
CA LYS A 111 -3.40 0.91 -16.08
C LYS A 111 -4.04 -0.24 -15.30
N THR A 112 -3.23 -1.00 -14.58
CA THR A 112 -3.66 -2.09 -13.69
C THR A 112 -3.12 -1.77 -12.31
N PRO A 113 -3.93 -1.23 -11.38
CA PRO A 113 -3.48 -0.88 -10.04
C PRO A 113 -3.09 -2.13 -9.27
N CYS A 114 -2.21 -1.97 -8.30
CA CYS A 114 -1.85 -3.08 -7.42
C CYS A 114 -3.09 -3.55 -6.65
N MET A 115 -3.16 -4.86 -6.38
CA MET A 115 -4.19 -5.44 -5.53
C MET A 115 -4.04 -4.98 -4.07
N GLY A 116 -2.82 -4.67 -3.65
CA GLY A 116 -2.52 -4.16 -2.31
C GLY A 116 -1.02 -3.97 -2.10
N SER A 117 -0.67 -3.43 -0.94
CA SER A 117 0.70 -3.14 -0.52
C SER A 117 1.02 -3.91 0.77
N LEU A 118 2.26 -4.39 0.90
CA LEU A 118 2.74 -5.01 2.14
C LEU A 118 3.80 -4.12 2.78
N LEU A 119 3.43 -3.44 3.87
CA LEU A 119 4.33 -2.60 4.65
C LEU A 119 4.92 -3.39 5.83
N HIS A 120 6.25 -3.52 5.87
CA HIS A 120 6.98 -4.10 7.01
C HIS A 120 7.64 -2.98 7.83
N CYS A 121 7.21 -2.83 9.08
CA CYS A 121 7.76 -1.81 9.96
C CYS A 121 9.11 -2.26 10.55
N LYS A 122 10.21 -1.62 10.15
CA LYS A 122 11.57 -1.88 10.69
C LYS A 122 11.88 -1.06 11.94
N GLU A 123 11.31 0.13 12.06
CA GLU A 123 11.51 1.01 13.20
C GLU A 123 10.32 1.95 13.36
N ILE A 124 9.88 2.11 14.60
CA ILE A 124 8.78 3.00 14.97
C ILE A 124 9.35 4.24 15.68
N PRO A 125 8.77 5.44 15.45
CA PRO A 125 9.07 6.59 16.29
C PRO A 125 8.53 6.37 17.71
N SER A 126 9.09 7.08 18.69
CA SER A 126 8.62 7.00 20.08
C SER A 126 7.22 7.60 20.29
N VAL A 127 6.80 8.51 19.41
CA VAL A 127 5.50 9.17 19.42
C VAL A 127 5.02 9.40 17.98
N GLY A 128 3.74 9.11 17.73
CA GLY A 128 3.11 9.27 16.41
C GLY A 128 3.52 8.19 15.42
N GLY A 129 3.34 8.46 14.12
CA GLY A 129 3.67 7.50 13.05
C GLY A 129 2.57 6.48 12.74
N ASP A 130 1.36 6.69 13.26
CA ASP A 130 0.22 5.83 12.95
C ASP A 130 -0.13 5.88 11.45
N THR A 131 -0.42 4.72 10.88
CA THR A 131 -1.03 4.61 9.56
C THR A 131 -2.54 4.49 9.72
N LEU A 132 -3.27 5.45 9.17
CA LEU A 132 -4.73 5.45 9.18
C LEU A 132 -5.27 4.76 7.92
N PHE A 133 -6.37 4.02 8.08
CA PHE A 133 -7.05 3.33 6.99
C PHE A 133 -8.53 3.72 6.98
N ALA A 134 -9.13 3.81 5.79
CA ALA A 134 -10.55 4.08 5.58
C ALA A 134 -11.18 3.03 4.65
N SER A 135 -12.41 2.61 4.94
CA SER A 135 -13.14 1.67 4.08
C SER A 135 -13.94 2.43 3.03
N LEU A 136 -13.50 2.34 1.77
CA LEU A 136 -14.25 2.92 0.65
C LEU A 136 -15.55 2.16 0.36
N TYR A 137 -15.62 0.86 0.70
CA TYR A 137 -16.87 0.10 0.61
C TYR A 137 -17.93 0.67 1.56
N LYS A 138 -17.57 0.89 2.84
CA LYS A 138 -18.50 1.46 3.80
C LYS A 138 -18.83 2.91 3.50
N ALA A 139 -17.84 3.71 3.08
CA ALA A 139 -18.08 5.08 2.64
C ALA A 139 -19.09 5.14 1.49
N TYR A 140 -18.99 4.24 0.51
CA TYR A 140 -19.95 4.16 -0.59
C TYR A 140 -21.32 3.63 -0.14
N ASP A 141 -21.37 2.57 0.67
CA ASP A 141 -22.60 1.98 1.20
C ASP A 141 -23.46 3.02 1.93
N GLU A 142 -22.82 3.94 2.68
CA GLU A 142 -23.48 4.96 3.49
C GLU A 142 -23.94 6.20 2.70
N LEU A 143 -23.58 6.32 1.43
CA LEU A 143 -24.13 7.37 0.56
C LEU A 143 -25.63 7.19 0.36
N SER A 144 -26.35 8.31 0.25
CA SER A 144 -27.76 8.29 -0.18
C SER A 144 -27.89 7.72 -1.59
N ASP A 145 -29.03 7.11 -1.90
CA ASP A 145 -29.27 6.51 -3.22
C ASP A 145 -29.14 7.53 -4.36
N GLY A 146 -29.57 8.77 -4.13
CA GLY A 146 -29.38 9.86 -5.11
C GLY A 146 -27.90 10.19 -5.35
N MET A 147 -27.06 10.16 -4.31
CA MET A 147 -25.61 10.38 -4.48
C MET A 147 -24.96 9.20 -5.20
N LYS A 148 -25.36 7.96 -4.89
CA LYS A 148 -24.90 6.78 -5.62
C LYS A 148 -25.27 6.85 -7.11
N GLU A 149 -26.46 7.34 -7.43
CA GLU A 149 -26.88 7.52 -8.82
C GLU A 149 -26.03 8.57 -9.56
N VAL A 150 -25.73 9.69 -8.91
CA VAL A 150 -24.89 10.75 -9.50
C VAL A 150 -23.46 10.24 -9.69
N LEU A 151 -22.84 9.72 -8.64
CA LEU A 151 -21.43 9.34 -8.66
C LEU A 151 -21.16 8.07 -9.48
N GLY A 152 -22.09 7.11 -9.53
CA GLY A 152 -21.93 5.86 -10.26
C GLY A 152 -21.82 6.01 -11.78
N LYS A 153 -22.10 7.20 -12.31
CA LYS A 153 -21.98 7.55 -13.75
C LYS A 153 -20.71 8.35 -14.05
N LEU A 154 -19.94 8.73 -13.03
CA LEU A 154 -18.75 9.56 -13.19
C LEU A 154 -17.51 8.70 -13.33
N SER A 155 -16.52 9.25 -14.02
CA SER A 155 -15.16 8.74 -14.05
C SER A 155 -14.19 9.76 -13.48
N ALA A 156 -13.12 9.27 -12.86
CA ALA A 156 -12.02 10.07 -12.34
C ALA A 156 -10.77 9.89 -13.21
N ILE A 157 -10.03 10.98 -13.41
CA ILE A 157 -8.70 10.93 -14.01
C ILE A 157 -7.68 10.79 -12.89
N HIS A 158 -6.97 9.66 -12.88
CA HIS A 158 -5.88 9.38 -11.98
C HIS A 158 -4.56 9.78 -12.63
N ASP A 159 -3.96 10.85 -12.13
CA ASP A 159 -2.74 11.44 -12.68
C ASP A 159 -1.69 11.61 -11.59
N PHE A 160 -0.50 11.06 -11.86
CA PHE A 160 0.65 11.14 -10.98
C PHE A 160 1.16 12.57 -10.79
N ALA A 161 0.95 13.46 -11.76
CA ALA A 161 1.33 14.88 -11.66
C ALA A 161 0.59 15.62 -10.56
N ASN A 162 -0.58 15.12 -10.13
CA ASN A 162 -1.42 15.75 -9.12
C ASN A 162 -1.13 15.28 -7.68
N VAL A 163 -0.15 14.38 -7.49
CA VAL A 163 0.27 13.96 -6.15
C VAL A 163 0.95 15.14 -5.45
N SER A 164 0.35 15.60 -4.37
CA SER A 164 0.75 16.77 -3.56
C SER A 164 2.21 16.76 -3.11
N ASP A 165 2.72 15.62 -2.69
CA ASP A 165 4.12 15.42 -2.25
C ASP A 165 5.14 15.65 -3.38
N LEU A 166 4.70 15.67 -4.64
CA LEU A 166 5.54 15.81 -5.82
C LEU A 166 5.59 17.24 -6.37
N LYS A 167 4.85 18.18 -5.77
CA LYS A 167 4.82 19.60 -6.20
C LYS A 167 6.18 20.31 -6.10
N ASN A 168 7.13 19.74 -5.35
CA ASN A 168 8.48 20.27 -5.18
C ASN A 168 9.51 19.70 -6.20
N ARG A 169 9.07 18.86 -7.15
CA ARG A 169 9.94 18.25 -8.16
C ARG A 169 10.12 19.17 -9.38
N THR A 170 11.23 19.01 -10.11
CA THR A 170 11.49 19.83 -11.31
C THR A 170 10.49 19.48 -12.43
N PRO A 171 10.13 20.44 -13.31
CA PRO A 171 9.25 20.17 -14.43
C PRO A 171 9.67 18.99 -15.30
N GLU A 172 10.98 18.79 -15.50
CA GLU A 172 11.53 17.68 -16.30
C GLU A 172 11.26 16.33 -15.63
N SER A 173 11.46 16.24 -14.31
CA SER A 173 11.20 15.01 -13.57
C SER A 173 9.71 14.66 -13.53
N VAL A 174 8.82 15.65 -13.40
CA VAL A 174 7.37 15.45 -13.48
C VAL A 174 6.99 14.95 -14.87
N ARG A 175 7.50 15.58 -15.93
CA ARG A 175 7.25 15.16 -17.30
C ARG A 175 7.67 13.71 -17.56
N HIS A 176 8.88 13.33 -17.14
CA HIS A 176 9.36 11.96 -17.30
C HIS A 176 8.46 10.94 -16.59
N LEU A 177 7.95 11.28 -15.40
CA LEU A 177 7.08 10.40 -14.63
C LEU A 177 5.68 10.26 -15.25
N VAL A 178 5.14 11.34 -15.83
CA VAL A 178 3.88 11.33 -16.59
C VAL A 178 4.03 10.55 -17.90
N GLU A 179 5.17 10.68 -18.61
CA GLU A 179 5.45 9.89 -19.81
C GLU A 179 5.51 8.38 -19.49
N LYS A 180 6.09 8.01 -18.33
CA LYS A 180 6.14 6.62 -17.85
C LYS A 180 4.79 6.13 -17.31
N ASN A 181 3.96 7.02 -16.79
CA ASN A 181 2.67 6.72 -16.18
C ASN A 181 1.60 7.72 -16.68
N PRO A 182 1.13 7.56 -17.93
CA PRO A 182 0.13 8.47 -18.49
C PRO A 182 -1.17 8.41 -17.67
N PRO A 183 -1.92 9.53 -17.57
CA PRO A 183 -3.16 9.56 -16.80
C PRO A 183 -4.14 8.48 -17.22
N VAL A 184 -4.78 7.84 -16.24
CA VAL A 184 -5.76 6.76 -16.48
C VAL A 184 -7.13 7.23 -16.04
N THR A 185 -8.13 7.02 -16.89
CA THR A 185 -9.54 7.26 -16.56
C THR A 185 -10.16 5.98 -16.01
N ARG A 186 -10.89 6.08 -14.91
CA ARG A 186 -11.62 4.98 -14.26
C ARG A 186 -13.04 5.41 -13.94
#